data_AF-A0A2L2Z3E6-F1
#
_entry.id   AF-A0A2L2Z3E6-F1
#
_cell.length_a   1.000
_cell.length_b   1.000
_cell.length_c   1.000
_cell.angle_alpha   90.00
_cell.angle_beta   90.00
_cell.angle_gamma   90.00
#
_symmetry.space_group_name_H-M   'P 1'
#
loop_
_entity.id
_entity.type
_entity.pdbx_description
1 polymer ?
#
loop_
_entity_poly.entity_id
_entity_poly.type
_entity_poly.pdbx_seq_one_letter_code
_entity_poly.pdbx_strand_id
1 'polypeptide(L)'
;ITCGELDISATKLLIADAVGCIQVWVMNDFLLNDCVQITSTTYEEYILSAAWFHNGKKIALNMDKKDNHLYLEKYSFTRFGPSVKQFGGKPSEGLIAITTAGMVFVLILQSDGSIITSSEILGQFRSKIKVVDLCYAKSG
;
A
#
# COMPACT_ATOMS: atom_id res chain seq x y z
N ILE A 1 -13.57 2.59 9.87
CA ILE A 1 -12.37 2.08 9.16
C ILE A 1 -12.84 1.58 7.79
N THR A 2 -12.26 2.10 6.73
CA THR A 2 -12.53 1.70 5.33
C THR A 2 -11.40 0.86 4.74
N CYS A 3 -10.19 0.95 5.29
CA CYS A 3 -9.06 0.06 4.96
C CYS A 3 -8.22 -0.25 6.22
N GLY A 4 -7.75 -1.50 6.31
CA GLY A 4 -6.76 -1.96 7.28
C GLY A 4 -5.84 -2.96 6.60
N GLU A 5 -4.62 -2.57 6.25
CA GLU A 5 -3.71 -3.36 5.42
C GLU A 5 -2.29 -3.40 6.00
N LEU A 6 -1.74 -4.60 6.12
CA LEU A 6 -0.33 -4.80 6.44
C LEU A 6 0.52 -4.68 5.17
N ASP A 7 1.69 -4.07 5.30
CA ASP A 7 2.67 -4.10 4.22
C ASP A 7 3.18 -5.53 3.97
N ILE A 8 3.85 -5.76 2.83
CA ILE A 8 4.34 -7.09 2.46
C ILE A 8 5.32 -7.71 3.47
N SER A 9 6.01 -6.87 4.26
CA SER A 9 6.93 -7.36 5.30
C SER A 9 6.26 -7.59 6.65
N ALA A 10 4.97 -7.27 6.78
CA ALA A 10 4.23 -7.29 8.03
C ALA A 10 4.94 -6.51 9.15
N THR A 11 5.54 -5.37 8.83
CA THR A 11 6.16 -4.44 9.79
C THR A 11 5.37 -3.15 9.96
N LYS A 12 4.51 -2.81 8.99
CA LYS A 12 3.71 -1.59 9.00
C LYS A 12 2.24 -1.89 8.77
N LEU A 13 1.38 -1.14 9.45
CA LEU A 13 -0.07 -1.20 9.34
C LEU A 13 -0.59 0.14 8.81
N LEU A 14 -1.31 0.08 7.70
CA LEU A 14 -2.07 1.18 7.12
C LEU A 14 -3.51 1.09 7.63
N ILE A 15 -4.01 2.18 8.20
CA ILE A 15 -5.42 2.34 8.57
C ILE A 15 -5.96 3.55 7.83
N ALA A 16 -7.11 3.41 7.18
CA ALA A 16 -7.86 4.52 6.63
C ALA A 16 -9.33 4.48 7.05
N ASP A 17 -10.00 5.63 7.05
CA ASP A 17 -11.41 5.71 7.42
C ASP A 17 -12.28 6.63 6.55
N ALA A 18 -13.59 6.57 6.82
CA ALA A 18 -14.63 7.29 6.11
C ALA A 18 -14.64 8.81 6.41
N VAL A 19 -13.94 9.24 7.46
CA VAL A 19 -13.78 10.66 7.81
C VAL A 19 -12.56 11.25 7.09
N GLY A 20 -11.76 10.38 6.47
CA GLY A 20 -10.64 10.75 5.64
C GLY A 20 -9.30 10.77 6.36
N CYS A 21 -9.23 10.10 7.51
CA CYS A 21 -7.98 9.87 8.21
C CYS A 21 -7.21 8.73 7.53
N ILE A 22 -5.91 8.93 7.33
CA ILE A 22 -4.93 7.93 6.92
C ILE A 22 -3.85 7.90 7.98
N GLN A 23 -3.62 6.72 8.55
CA GLN A 23 -2.62 6.49 9.58
C GLN A 23 -1.69 5.38 9.17
N VAL A 24 -0.41 5.54 9.53
CA VAL A 24 0.59 4.50 9.41
C VAL A 24 1.18 4.21 10.77
N TRP A 25 1.18 2.92 11.10
CA TRP A 25 1.71 2.38 12.33
C TRP A 25 2.86 1.44 12.01
N VAL A 26 3.89 1.42 12.85
CA VAL A 26 5.00 0.46 12.79
C VAL A 26 4.85 -0.48 13.96
N MET A 27 4.95 -1.79 13.71
CA MET A 27 4.94 -2.81 14.75
C MET A 27 6.35 -3.02 15.30
N ASN A 28 6.44 -3.11 16.61
CA ASN A 28 7.63 -3.61 17.30
C ASN A 28 7.57 -5.14 17.30
N ASP A 29 8.66 -5.80 16.91
CA ASP A 29 8.79 -7.26 16.91
C ASP A 29 7.63 -8.02 16.24
N PHE A 30 7.03 -7.43 15.20
CA PHE A 30 5.90 -8.01 14.45
C PHE A 30 4.63 -8.22 15.31
N LEU A 31 4.51 -7.52 16.44
CA LEU A 31 3.36 -7.60 17.33
C LEU A 31 2.32 -6.52 17.00
N LEU A 32 1.11 -6.96 16.61
CA LEU A 32 0.00 -6.04 16.29
C LEU A 32 -0.43 -5.17 17.48
N ASN A 33 -0.30 -5.69 18.70
CA ASN A 33 -0.66 -4.97 19.93
C ASN A 33 0.45 -4.06 20.47
N ASP A 34 1.64 -4.09 19.86
CA ASP A 34 2.76 -3.19 20.18
C ASP A 34 3.15 -2.44 18.91
N CYS A 35 2.39 -1.38 18.61
CA CYS A 35 2.62 -0.55 17.46
C CYS A 35 2.65 0.93 17.82
N VAL A 36 3.49 1.67 17.09
CA VAL A 36 3.66 3.11 17.24
C VAL A 36 3.23 3.80 15.95
N GLN A 37 2.36 4.81 16.08
CA GLN A 37 1.96 5.63 14.94
C GLN A 37 3.16 6.48 14.48
N ILE A 38 3.56 6.32 13.22
CA ILE A 38 4.63 7.13 12.61
C ILE A 38 4.10 8.31 11.81
N THR A 39 2.85 8.22 11.32
CA THR A 39 2.20 9.35 10.65
C THR A 39 0.69 9.25 10.68
N SER A 40 0.05 10.41 10.61
CA SER A 40 -1.38 10.57 10.43
C SER A 40 -1.63 11.79 9.57
N THR A 41 -2.48 11.65 8.57
CA THR A 41 -2.94 12.77 7.73
C THR A 41 -4.44 12.68 7.56
N THR A 42 -5.11 13.82 7.55
CA THR A 42 -6.55 13.91 7.37
C THR A 42 -6.84 14.72 6.12
N TYR A 43 -7.60 14.11 5.22
CA TYR A 43 -8.15 14.76 4.05
C TYR A 43 -9.66 14.75 4.25
N GLU A 44 -10.37 15.87 4.24
CA GLU A 44 -11.81 15.96 4.56
C GLU A 44 -12.72 15.29 3.49
N GLU A 45 -12.42 14.03 3.16
CA GLU A 45 -13.04 13.25 2.11
C GLU A 45 -13.20 11.79 2.55
N TYR A 46 -14.29 11.15 2.10
CA TYR A 46 -14.51 9.74 2.36
C TYR A 46 -13.49 8.88 1.59
N ILE A 47 -12.55 8.24 2.30
CA ILE A 47 -11.60 7.30 1.71
C ILE A 47 -12.31 6.00 1.38
N LEU A 48 -12.31 5.66 0.10
CA LEU A 48 -12.97 4.50 -0.45
C LEU A 48 -12.05 3.28 -0.49
N SER A 49 -10.76 3.48 -0.78
CA SER A 49 -9.74 2.43 -0.79
C SER A 49 -8.38 3.03 -0.47
N ALA A 50 -7.48 2.23 0.10
CA ALA A 50 -6.07 2.56 0.25
C ALA A 50 -5.23 1.29 0.13
N ALA A 51 -3.99 1.39 -0.34
CA ALA A 51 -3.06 0.28 -0.43
C ALA A 51 -1.60 0.72 -0.38
N TRP A 52 -0.71 -0.19 0.01
CA TRP A 52 0.72 0.01 -0.05
C TRP A 52 1.25 -0.01 -1.49
N PHE A 53 2.32 0.75 -1.76
CA PHE A 53 3.10 0.56 -2.98
C PHE A 53 3.73 -0.83 -3.00
N HIS A 54 3.61 -1.54 -4.13
CA HIS A 54 4.34 -2.79 -4.29
C HIS A 54 5.82 -2.50 -4.54
N ASN A 55 6.68 -3.23 -3.84
CA ASN A 55 8.13 -3.11 -3.97
C ASN A 55 8.73 -3.95 -5.11
N GLY A 56 7.87 -4.58 -5.93
CA GLY A 56 8.29 -5.45 -7.02
C GLY A 56 8.60 -6.91 -6.63
N LYS A 57 8.42 -7.28 -5.35
CA LYS A 57 8.46 -8.68 -4.92
C LYS A 57 7.05 -9.24 -4.88
N LYS A 58 6.77 -10.26 -5.69
CA LYS A 58 5.52 -11.03 -5.62
C LYS A 58 5.83 -12.47 -5.29
N ILE A 59 5.13 -13.01 -4.28
CA ILE A 59 5.16 -14.43 -3.98
C ILE A 59 4.23 -15.14 -4.96
N ALA A 60 4.73 -16.13 -5.68
CA ALA A 60 4.00 -16.95 -6.61
C ALA A 60 4.16 -18.42 -6.26
N LEU A 61 3.10 -19.21 -6.45
CA LEU A 61 3.16 -20.66 -6.31
C LEU A 61 3.93 -21.27 -7.47
N ASN A 62 4.91 -22.09 -7.15
CA ASN A 62 5.62 -22.93 -8.10
C ASN A 62 4.86 -24.24 -8.25
N MET A 63 4.05 -24.33 -9.32
CA MET A 63 3.19 -25.49 -9.57
C MET A 63 3.98 -26.78 -9.80
N ASP A 64 5.21 -26.69 -10.32
CA ASP A 64 6.09 -27.85 -10.53
C ASP A 64 6.58 -28.45 -9.20
N LYS A 65 6.59 -27.62 -8.14
CA LYS A 65 7.02 -28.01 -6.79
C LYS A 65 5.85 -28.17 -5.82
N LYS A 66 4.60 -28.20 -6.30
CA LYS A 66 3.40 -28.24 -5.42
C LYS A 66 3.40 -29.41 -4.42
N ASP A 67 3.97 -30.55 -4.81
CA ASP A 67 4.04 -31.78 -4.01
C ASP A 67 5.34 -31.91 -3.21
N ASN A 68 6.20 -30.87 -3.22
CA ASN A 68 7.44 -30.87 -2.45
C ASN A 68 7.13 -30.92 -0.94
N HIS A 69 7.83 -31.79 -0.21
CA HIS A 69 7.72 -31.91 1.24
C HIS A 69 8.24 -30.65 1.96
N LEU A 70 9.18 -29.93 1.35
CA LEU A 70 9.63 -28.63 1.82
C LEU A 70 8.63 -27.54 1.39
N TYR A 71 7.89 -26.98 2.35
CA TYR A 71 6.85 -26.00 2.05
C TYR A 71 7.36 -24.74 1.36
N LEU A 72 8.54 -24.24 1.76
CA LEU A 72 9.14 -23.04 1.17
C LEU A 72 9.51 -23.21 -0.30
N GLU A 73 9.80 -24.44 -0.74
CA GLU A 73 10.11 -24.74 -2.14
C GLU A 73 8.89 -24.60 -3.07
N LYS A 74 7.67 -24.59 -2.50
CA LYS A 74 6.43 -24.37 -3.25
C LYS A 74 6.25 -22.91 -3.67
N TYR A 75 7.08 -22.00 -3.16
CA TYR A 75 6.97 -20.57 -3.40
C TYR A 75 8.18 -20.06 -4.16
N SER A 76 7.94 -19.09 -5.03
CA SER A 76 8.97 -18.39 -5.77
C SER A 76 8.70 -16.89 -5.75
N PHE A 77 9.76 -16.09 -5.81
CA PHE A 77 9.62 -14.65 -5.98
C PHE A 77 9.66 -14.30 -7.46
N THR A 78 8.52 -13.89 -8.00
CA THR A 78 8.48 -13.29 -9.33
C THR A 78 8.83 -11.80 -9.21
N ARG A 79 9.75 -11.33 -10.05
CA ARG A 79 10.15 -9.93 -10.09
C ARG A 79 9.19 -9.12 -10.96
N PHE A 80 8.66 -8.06 -10.39
CA PHE A 80 7.92 -7.01 -11.09
C PHE A 80 8.60 -5.66 -10.87
N GLY A 81 8.29 -4.67 -11.71
CA GLY A 81 8.65 -3.29 -11.37
C GLY A 81 7.92 -2.86 -10.09
N PRO A 82 8.51 -2.05 -9.20
CA PRO A 82 7.78 -1.41 -8.10
C PRO A 82 6.83 -0.31 -8.63
N SER A 83 5.80 0.05 -7.85
CA SER A 83 4.83 1.11 -8.22
C SER A 83 5.51 2.45 -8.42
N VAL A 84 6.38 2.79 -7.46
CA VAL A 84 7.10 4.06 -7.40
C VAL A 84 8.57 3.74 -7.17
N LYS A 85 9.44 4.40 -7.92
CA LYS A 85 10.89 4.26 -7.82
C LYS A 85 11.49 5.58 -7.33
N GLN A 86 12.42 5.46 -6.39
CA GLN A 86 13.31 6.55 -6.02
C GLN A 86 14.48 6.64 -7.02
N PHE A 87 15.30 7.68 -6.83
CA PHE A 87 16.57 7.80 -7.54
C PHE A 87 17.41 6.51 -7.41
N GLY A 88 18.04 6.09 -8.51
CA GLY A 88 18.75 4.81 -8.58
C GLY A 88 17.87 3.57 -8.74
N GLY A 89 16.56 3.74 -8.97
CA GLY A 89 15.64 2.64 -9.31
C GLY A 89 15.18 1.78 -8.14
N LYS A 90 15.50 2.17 -6.90
CA LYS A 90 15.05 1.50 -5.68
C LYS A 90 13.54 1.71 -5.48
N PRO A 91 12.79 0.70 -4.99
CA PRO A 91 11.39 0.89 -4.62
C PRO A 91 11.22 1.98 -3.56
N SER A 92 10.21 2.83 -3.70
CA SER A 92 9.77 3.74 -2.63
C SER A 92 8.87 3.01 -1.63
N GLU A 93 9.00 3.32 -0.35
CA GLU A 93 7.98 2.98 0.65
C GLU A 93 6.92 4.06 0.70
N GLY A 94 5.66 3.66 0.78
CA GLY A 94 4.54 4.58 0.74
C GLY A 94 3.24 3.90 0.35
N LEU A 95 2.19 4.70 0.23
CA LEU A 95 0.83 4.24 0.00
C LEU A 95 0.09 5.17 -0.96
N ILE A 96 -1.00 4.64 -1.49
CA ILE A 96 -2.00 5.36 -2.26
C ILE A 96 -3.36 5.22 -1.57
N ALA A 97 -4.17 6.27 -1.60
CA ALA A 97 -5.57 6.24 -1.16
C ALA A 97 -6.45 6.95 -2.18
N ILE A 98 -7.68 6.47 -2.34
CA ILE A 98 -8.64 6.97 -3.33
C ILE A 98 -9.95 7.27 -2.61
N THR A 99 -10.53 8.43 -2.90
CA THR A 99 -11.80 8.86 -2.30
C THR A 99 -12.99 8.62 -3.19
N THR A 100 -14.18 8.73 -2.60
CA THR A 100 -15.43 8.74 -3.36
C THR A 100 -15.54 9.90 -4.35
N ALA A 101 -14.80 11.00 -4.13
CA ALA A 101 -14.76 12.14 -5.05
C ALA A 101 -13.86 11.89 -6.27
N GLY A 102 -13.04 10.84 -6.24
CA GLY A 102 -12.01 10.58 -7.24
C GLY A 102 -10.69 11.32 -7.00
N MET A 103 -10.46 11.81 -5.77
CA MET A 103 -9.14 12.26 -5.36
C MET A 103 -8.25 11.05 -5.09
N VAL A 104 -7.04 11.10 -5.60
CA VAL A 104 -5.94 10.19 -5.29
C VAL A 104 -4.98 10.92 -4.37
N PHE A 105 -4.70 10.30 -3.23
CA PHE A 105 -3.69 10.71 -2.28
C PHE A 105 -2.51 9.75 -2.36
N VAL A 106 -1.31 10.30 -2.34
CA VAL A 106 -0.06 9.57 -2.26
C VAL A 106 0.71 10.05 -1.05
N LEU A 107 1.24 9.11 -0.28
CA LEU A 107 2.15 9.36 0.82
C LEU A 107 3.40 8.51 0.62
N ILE A 108 4.58 9.13 0.67
CA ILE A 108 5.89 8.48 0.58
C ILE A 108 6.59 8.64 1.93
N LEU A 109 7.08 7.51 2.45
CA LEU A 109 7.93 7.45 3.64
C LEU A 109 9.39 7.53 3.18
N GLN A 110 10.09 8.58 3.57
CA GLN A 110 11.51 8.71 3.29
C GLN A 110 12.36 7.98 4.34
N SER A 111 13.57 7.61 3.95
CA SER A 111 14.51 6.90 4.83
C SER A 111 15.01 7.76 6.00
N ASP A 112 14.95 9.08 5.88
CA ASP A 112 15.29 10.03 6.95
C ASP A 112 14.13 10.27 7.93
N GLY A 113 13.00 9.56 7.76
CA GLY A 113 11.79 9.70 8.56
C GLY A 113 10.88 10.84 8.10
N SER A 114 11.28 11.63 7.10
CA SER A 114 10.39 12.65 6.53
C SER A 114 9.31 12.02 5.66
N ILE A 115 8.25 12.79 5.42
CA ILE A 115 7.05 12.31 4.73
C ILE A 115 6.70 13.27 3.61
N ILE A 116 6.55 12.74 2.41
CA ILE A 116 6.08 13.51 1.25
C ILE A 116 4.65 13.10 0.96
N THR A 117 3.76 14.08 0.85
CA THR A 117 2.38 13.85 0.42
C THR A 117 2.09 14.59 -0.87
N SER A 118 1.19 14.04 -1.68
CA SER A 118 0.66 14.68 -2.88
C SER A 118 -0.77 14.21 -3.11
N SER A 119 -1.58 15.05 -3.74
CA SER A 119 -2.98 14.75 -4.02
C SER A 119 -3.36 15.28 -5.39
N GLU A 120 -4.01 14.44 -6.19
CA GLU A 120 -4.48 14.82 -7.52
C GLU A 120 -5.84 14.20 -7.80
N ILE A 121 -6.63 14.84 -8.66
CA ILE A 121 -7.93 14.33 -9.07
C ILE A 121 -7.78 13.44 -10.32
N LEU A 122 -8.38 12.24 -10.32
CA LEU A 122 -8.26 11.28 -11.45
C LEU A 122 -8.98 11.75 -12.73
N GLY A 123 -9.96 12.63 -12.59
CA GLY A 123 -10.77 13.14 -13.70
C GLY A 123 -10.82 14.67 -13.71
N GLN A 124 -11.56 15.24 -14.66
CA GLN A 124 -11.70 16.70 -14.75
C GLN A 124 -12.52 17.31 -13.59
N PHE A 125 -13.39 16.51 -12.97
CA PHE A 125 -14.31 16.96 -11.93
C PHE A 125 -14.46 15.89 -10.85
N ARG A 126 -14.94 16.32 -9.68
CA ARG A 126 -15.32 15.40 -8.60
C ARG A 126 -16.43 14.48 -9.09
N SER A 127 -16.22 13.18 -8.93
CA SER A 127 -17.18 12.14 -9.29
C SER A 127 -17.77 11.51 -8.02
N LYS A 128 -18.69 10.55 -8.16
CA LYS A 128 -19.25 9.79 -7.03
C LYS A 128 -18.86 8.33 -7.18
N ILE A 129 -17.57 8.06 -7.10
CA ILE A 129 -16.99 6.73 -7.23
C ILE A 129 -17.57 5.83 -6.13
N LYS A 130 -17.98 4.63 -6.54
CA LYS A 130 -18.59 3.62 -5.65
C LYS A 130 -17.68 2.43 -5.39
N VAL A 131 -16.83 2.12 -6.37
CA VAL A 131 -15.94 0.98 -6.35
C VAL A 131 -14.60 1.43 -6.91
N VAL A 132 -13.54 0.97 -6.27
CA VAL A 132 -12.15 1.16 -6.70
C VAL A 132 -11.51 -0.22 -6.65
N ASP A 133 -10.74 -0.54 -7.69
CA ASP A 133 -9.86 -1.69 -7.70
C ASP A 133 -8.43 -1.24 -7.95
N LEU A 134 -7.48 -1.91 -7.31
CA LEU A 134 -6.06 -1.58 -7.34
C LEU A 134 -5.30 -2.79 -7.85
N CYS A 135 -4.84 -2.72 -9.09
CA CYS A 135 -4.06 -3.79 -9.69
C CYS A 135 -2.56 -3.44 -9.74
N TYR A 136 -1.74 -4.47 -9.50
CA TYR A 136 -0.29 -4.43 -9.63
C TYR A 136 0.22 -4.69 -11.05
N ALA A 137 -0.62 -5.21 -11.94
CA ALA A 137 -0.27 -5.57 -13.30
C ALA A 137 -0.49 -4.39 -14.27
N LYS A 138 0.33 -4.34 -15.32
CA LYS A 138 0.30 -3.28 -16.33
C LYS A 138 -1.04 -3.16 -17.08
N SER A 139 -1.86 -4.21 -17.07
CA SER A 139 -3.14 -4.32 -17.79
C SER A 139 -4.37 -4.19 -16.90
N GLY A 140 -4.21 -4.07 -15.57
CA GLY A 140 -5.26 -4.56 -14.67
C GLY A 140 -5.28 -6.09 -14.62
#